data_AF-A0A7L5Z794-F1
#
_entry.id   AF-A0A7L5Z794-F1
#
_cell.length_a   1.000
_cell.length_b   1.000
_cell.length_c   1.000
_cell.angle_alpha   90.00
_cell.angle_beta   90.00
_cell.angle_gamma   90.00
#
_symmetry.space_group_name_H-M   'P 1'
#
loop_
_entity.id
_entity.type
_entity.pdbx_description
1 polymer ?
#
loop_
_entity_poly.entity_id
_entity_poly.type
_entity_poly.pdbx_seq_one_letter_code
_entity_poly.pdbx_strand_id
1 'polypeptide(L)' 'MGPKLNALLISLGVRRFDQIADWTRAEIDEVDAHLGSFKGRIDRDSWVEQAGLLARGDIAAFEARFGELGSEKT' A
#
# COMPACT_ATOMS: atom_id res chain seq x y z
N MET A 1 3.34 0.17 -6.76
CA MET A 1 3.46 1.62 -6.43
C MET A 1 4.65 2.20 -7.18
N GLY A 2 4.59 3.46 -7.65
CA GLY A 2 5.71 4.06 -8.39
C GLY A 2 6.84 4.59 -7.48
N PRO A 3 8.06 4.84 -8.02
CA PRO A 3 9.24 5.21 -7.22
C PRO A 3 9.05 6.45 -6.33
N LYS A 4 8.34 7.48 -6.82
CA LYS A 4 8.07 8.72 -6.07
C LYS A 4 7.22 8.47 -4.82
N LEU A 5 6.18 7.65 -4.96
CA LEU A 5 5.31 7.31 -3.83
C LEU A 5 6.05 6.44 -2.81
N ASN A 6 6.87 5.49 -3.28
CA ASN A 6 7.70 4.67 -2.40
C ASN A 6 8.68 5.53 -1.58
N ALA A 7 9.36 6.49 -2.22
CA ALA A 7 10.27 7.40 -1.54
C ALA A 7 9.54 8.25 -0.48
N LEU A 8 8.32 8.71 -0.78
CA LEU A 8 7.50 9.45 0.18
C LEU A 8 7.15 8.60 1.40
N LEU A 9 6.66 7.37 1.20
CA LEU A 9 6.35 6.45 2.30
C LEU A 9 7.58 6.14 3.17
N ILE A 10 8.74 5.92 2.54
CA ILE A 10 10.01 5.72 3.27
C ILE A 10 10.36 6.94 4.12
N SER A 11 10.14 8.16 3.61
CA SER A 11 10.38 9.40 4.38
C SER A 11 9.42 9.58 5.56
N LEU A 12 8.23 8.99 5.49
CA LEU A 12 7.25 8.92 6.58
C LEU A 12 7.53 7.75 7.55
N GLY A 13 8.62 6.99 7.36
CA GLY A 13 8.98 5.85 8.21
C GLY A 13 8.25 4.53 7.88
N VAL A 14 7.49 4.50 6.79
CA VAL A 14 6.75 3.31 6.33
C VAL A 14 7.67 2.49 5.42
N ARG A 15 8.07 1.31 5.88
CA ARG A 15 9.10 0.49 5.21
C ARG A 15 8.71 -0.98 5.01
N ARG A 16 7.65 -1.44 5.66
CA ARG A 16 7.25 -2.84 5.65
C ARG A 16 5.74 -2.97 5.44
N PHE A 17 5.31 -4.09 4.88
CA PHE A 17 3.89 -4.35 4.61
C PHE A 17 3.07 -4.58 5.88
N ASP A 18 3.64 -5.18 6.93
CA ASP A 18 2.98 -5.35 8.24
C ASP A 18 2.54 -4.00 8.82
N GLN A 19 3.38 -2.96 8.73
CA GLN A 19 3.03 -1.61 9.18
C GLN A 19 1.79 -1.06 8.48
N ILE A 20 1.66 -1.29 7.16
CA ILE A 20 0.52 -0.81 6.37
C ILE A 20 -0.73 -1.65 6.66
N ALA A 21 -0.55 -2.96 6.84
CA ALA A 21 -1.63 -3.89 7.17
C ALA A 21 -2.27 -3.59 8.52
N ASP A 22 -1.49 -3.08 9.48
CA ASP A 22 -1.95 -2.77 10.84
C ASP A 22 -2.56 -1.36 10.97
N TRP A 23 -2.58 -0.55 9.91
CA TRP A 23 -3.15 0.79 9.98
C TRP A 23 -4.62 0.78 10.35
N THR A 24 -4.92 1.47 11.44
CA THR A 24 -6.26 1.87 11.82
C THR A 24 -6.78 2.98 10.91
N ARG A 25 -8.10 3.23 10.97
CA ARG A 25 -8.70 4.35 10.21
C ARG A 25 -8.05 5.70 10.51
N ALA A 26 -7.69 5.94 11.78
CA ALA A 26 -7.03 7.18 12.17
C ALA A 26 -5.64 7.30 11.53
N GLU A 27 -4.85 6.23 11.53
CA GLU A 27 -3.52 6.22 10.89
C GLU A 27 -3.60 6.35 9.37
N ILE A 28 -4.62 5.75 8.74
CA ILE A 28 -4.90 5.98 7.32
C ILE A 28 -5.14 7.46 7.06
N ASP A 29 -6.04 8.10 7.82
CA ASP A 29 -6.38 9.51 7.63
C ASP A 29 -5.16 10.43 7.86
N GLU A 30 -4.31 10.12 8.86
CA GLU A 30 -3.06 10.83 9.13
C GLU A 30 -2.04 10.69 8.00
N VAL A 31 -1.71 9.45 7.59
CA VAL A 31 -0.75 9.21 6.50
C VAL A 31 -1.25 9.81 5.19
N ASP A 32 -2.55 9.67 4.89
CA ASP A 32 -3.18 10.18 3.67
C ASP A 32 -3.03 11.71 3.54
N ALA A 33 -3.12 12.44 4.66
CA ALA A 33 -2.90 13.88 4.69
C ALA A 33 -1.48 14.29 4.23
N HIS A 34 -0.49 13.40 4.38
CA HIS A 34 0.89 13.62 3.95
C HIS A 34 1.18 13.18 2.50
N LEU A 35 0.22 12.53 1.83
CA LEU A 35 0.45 11.95 0.49
C LEU A 35 0.44 12.96 -0.68
N GLY A 36 0.00 14.20 -0.44
CA GLY A 36 -0.04 15.25 -1.46
C GLY A 36 -0.86 14.83 -2.69
N SER A 37 -0.23 14.76 -3.88
CA SER A 37 -0.91 14.32 -5.11
C SER A 37 -1.36 12.86 -5.09
N PHE A 38 -0.92 12.07 -4.10
CA PHE A 38 -1.33 10.68 -3.91
C PHE A 38 -2.41 10.52 -2.83
N LYS A 39 -2.96 11.63 -2.31
CA LYS A 39 -4.06 11.60 -1.34
C LYS A 39 -5.26 10.81 -1.88
N GLY A 40 -5.91 10.04 -1.01
CA GLY A 40 -7.03 9.15 -1.28
C GLY A 40 -6.64 7.78 -1.83
N ARG A 41 -5.36 7.53 -2.13
CA ARG A 41 -4.92 6.27 -2.74
C ARG A 41 -4.92 5.08 -1.79
N ILE A 42 -4.75 5.31 -0.49
CA ILE A 42 -4.70 4.23 0.50
C ILE A 42 -5.99 3.41 0.43
N ASP A 43 -7.14 4.07 0.46
CA ASP A 43 -8.45 3.42 0.35
C ASP A 43 -8.77 3.00 -1.08
N ARG A 44 -8.62 3.92 -2.05
CA ARG A 44 -9.01 3.68 -3.46
C ARG A 44 -8.29 2.48 -4.06
N ASP A 45 -7.02 2.29 -3.71
CA ASP A 45 -6.22 1.18 -4.20
C ASP A 45 -6.08 0.07 -3.13
N SER A 46 -6.86 0.11 -2.04
CA SER A 46 -6.96 -0.96 -1.04
C SER A 46 -5.61 -1.38 -0.42
N TRP A 47 -4.77 -0.43 -0.04
CA TRP A 47 -3.40 -0.71 0.41
C TRP A 47 -3.34 -1.58 1.64
N VAL A 48 -4.24 -1.39 2.62
CA VAL A 48 -4.27 -2.19 3.85
C VAL A 48 -4.54 -3.66 3.54
N GLU A 49 -5.51 -3.95 2.68
CA GLU A 49 -5.84 -5.32 2.27
C GLU A 49 -4.68 -5.96 1.49
N GLN A 50 -4.14 -5.25 0.50
CA GLN A 50 -2.99 -5.69 -0.28
C GLN A 50 -1.76 -5.94 0.59
N ALA A 51 -1.44 -5.03 1.50
CA ALA A 51 -0.32 -5.17 2.41
C ALA A 51 -0.51 -6.34 3.37
N GLY A 52 -1.74 -6.59 3.85
CA GLY A 52 -2.05 -7.74 4.68
C GLY A 52 -1.83 -9.08 3.98
N LEU A 53 -2.08 -9.15 2.67
CA LEU A 53 -1.76 -10.33 1.83
C LEU A 53 -0.27 -10.53 1.67
N LEU A 54 0.45 -9.45 1.36
CA LEU A 54 1.89 -9.49 1.13
C LEU A 54 2.68 -9.76 2.43
N ALA A 55 2.24 -9.19 3.56
CA ALA A 55 2.89 -9.37 4.87
C ALA A 55 2.87 -10.84 5.33
N ARG A 56 1.83 -11.60 4.99
CA ARG A 56 1.71 -13.03 5.30
C ARG A 56 2.27 -13.95 4.20
N GLY A 57 2.77 -13.40 3.11
CA GLY A 57 3.27 -14.17 1.97
C GLY A 57 2.19 -14.88 1.15
N ASP A 58 0.93 -14.45 1.25
CA ASP A 58 -0.20 -15.04 0.54
C ASP A 58 -0.33 -14.45 -0.86
N ILE A 59 0.67 -14.76 -1.68
CA ILE A 59 0.79 -14.26 -3.05
C ILE A 59 -0.35 -14.78 -3.92
N ALA A 60 -0.77 -16.04 -3.73
CA ALA A 60 -1.86 -16.62 -4.50
C ALA A 60 -3.18 -15.86 -4.30
N ALA A 61 -3.56 -15.55 -3.06
CA ALA A 61 -4.77 -14.76 -2.82
C ALA A 61 -4.59 -13.29 -3.26
N PHE A 62 -3.37 -12.75 -3.21
CA PHE A 62 -3.09 -11.41 -3.74
C PHE A 62 -3.38 -11.37 -5.24
N GLU A 63 -2.79 -12.29 -5.99
CA GLU A 63 -2.90 -12.32 -7.45
C GLU A 63 -4.32 -12.64 -7.90
N ALA A 64 -5.01 -13.55 -7.20
CA ALA A 64 -6.41 -13.86 -7.48
C ALA A 64 -7.34 -12.64 -7.35
N ARG A 65 -6.99 -11.67 -6.50
CA ARG A 65 -7.86 -10.52 -6.18
C ARG A 65 -7.41 -9.21 -6.86
N PHE A 66 -6.11 -9.01 -7.02
CA PHE A 66 -5.51 -7.77 -7.50
C PHE A 66 -4.73 -7.91 -8.82
N GLY A 67 -4.51 -9.14 -9.30
CA GLY A 67 -3.71 -9.44 -10.49
C GLY A 67 -2.23 -9.70 -10.20
N GLU A 68 -1.48 -10.10 -11.22
CA GLU A 68 -0.08 -10.52 -11.10
C GLU A 68 0.84 -9.43 -10.53
N LEU A 69 1.72 -9.83 -9.62
CA LEU A 69 2.77 -8.94 -9.11
C LEU A 69 3.76 -8.60 -10.22
N GLY A 70 3.76 -7.33 -10.64
CA GLY A 70 4.71 -6.84 -11.64
C GLY A 70 4.23 -6.91 -13.08
N SER A 71 2.92 -7.10 -13.33
CA SER A 71 2.36 -6.86 -14.65
C SER A 71 2.37 -5.35 -14.95
N GLU A 72 3.52 -4.81 -15.31
CA GLU A 72 3.61 -3.53 -16.00
C GLU A 72 2.96 -3.76 -17.37
N LYS A 73 1.77 -3.20 -17.60
CA LYS A 73 1.24 -3.12 -18.96
C LYS A 73 2.23 -2.28 -19.76
N THR A 74 2.98 -2.95 -20.62
CA THR A 74 3.73 -2.34 -21.73
C THR A 74 2.76 -1.56 -22.62
#